data_AF-A0A430R134-F1
#
_entry.id   AF-A0A430R134-F1
#
_cell.length_a   1.000
_cell.length_b   1.000
_cell.length_c   1.000
_cell.angle_alpha   90.00
_cell.angle_beta   90.00
_cell.angle_gamma   90.00
#
_symmetry.space_group_name_H-M   'P 1'
#
loop_
_entity.id
_entity.type
_entity.pdbx_description
1 polymer ?
#
loop_
_entity_poly.entity_id
_entity_poly.type
_entity_poly.pdbx_seq_one_letter_code
_entity_poly.pdbx_strand_id
1 'polypeptide(L)'
;PRVALLRGEGETLLELLAPLGPDTPVGRFLAKRGPGLHHLAFATSRIEEELARLKGVGARLIDEVPRPGFGGHRVAFLHPGFGLGVLWELVETEGA
;
A
#
# COMPACT_ATOMS: atom_id res chain seq x y z
N PRO A 1 -4.76 -0.73 11.69
CA PRO A 1 -3.55 -0.46 12.51
C PRO A 1 -3.73 0.89 13.22
N ARG A 2 -2.94 1.20 14.25
CA ARG A 2 -2.73 2.61 14.64
C ARG A 2 -1.71 3.19 13.67
N VAL A 3 -1.92 4.44 13.25
CA VAL A 3 -1.09 5.11 12.24
C VAL A 3 -0.58 6.42 12.82
N ALA A 4 0.71 6.69 12.65
CA ALA A 4 1.30 8.01 12.84
C ALA A 4 2.04 8.40 11.56
N LEU A 5 1.99 9.68 11.19
CA LEU A 5 2.58 10.20 9.96
C LEU A 5 3.78 11.07 10.29
N LEU A 6 4.91 10.79 9.67
CA LEU A 6 6.07 11.68 9.65
C LEU A 6 6.24 12.22 8.22
N ARG A 7 6.49 13.52 8.09
CA ARG A 7 6.77 14.14 6.78
C ARG A 7 8.25 13.97 6.45
N GLY A 8 8.53 13.43 5.27
CA GLY A 8 9.87 13.43 4.68
C GLY A 8 10.11 14.73 3.91
N GLU A 9 11.10 14.70 3.02
CA GLU A 9 11.30 15.77 2.03
C GLU A 9 10.23 15.71 0.93
N GLY A 10 9.80 16.88 0.45
CA GLY A 10 8.75 17.01 -0.55
C GLY A 10 7.40 16.46 -0.06
N GLU A 11 6.70 15.75 -0.95
CA GLU A 11 5.38 15.17 -0.68
C GLU A 11 5.44 13.75 -0.09
N THR A 12 6.63 13.25 0.24
CA THR A 12 6.78 11.89 0.78
C THR A 12 6.39 11.84 2.26
N LEU A 13 5.60 10.82 2.62
CA LEU A 13 5.22 10.53 3.99
C LEU A 13 5.82 9.19 4.42
N LEU A 14 6.25 9.11 5.68
CA LEU A 14 6.55 7.87 6.36
C LEU A 14 5.40 7.53 7.31
N GLU A 15 4.70 6.43 7.01
CA GLU A 15 3.63 5.90 7.86
C GLU A 15 4.18 4.90 8.87
N LEU A 16 4.05 5.22 10.16
CA LEU A 16 4.37 4.31 11.24
C LEU A 16 3.12 3.48 11.58
N LEU A 17 3.21 2.17 11.36
CA LEU A 17 2.11 1.24 11.58
C LEU A 17 2.34 0.42 12.85
N ALA A 18 1.43 0.56 13.81
CA ALA A 18 1.37 -0.33 14.97
C ALA A 18 0.17 -1.28 14.86
N PRO A 19 0.35 -2.59 15.13
CA PRO A 19 -0.74 -3.55 15.07
C PRO A 19 -1.78 -3.27 16.15
N LEU A 20 -3.05 -3.55 15.86
CA LEU A 20 -4.11 -3.54 16.88
C LEU A 20 -4.22 -4.88 17.63
N GLY A 21 -3.51 -5.90 17.14
CA GLY A 21 -3.45 -7.25 17.70
C GLY A 21 -2.59 -8.17 16.82
N PRO A 22 -2.22 -9.36 17.32
CA PRO A 22 -1.30 -10.28 16.64
C PRO A 22 -1.85 -10.82 15.32
N ASP A 23 -3.17 -11.03 15.22
CA ASP A 23 -3.80 -11.61 14.03
C ASP A 23 -4.16 -10.59 12.94
N THR A 24 -3.76 -9.33 13.11
CA THR A 24 -3.95 -8.30 12.08
C THR A 24 -2.90 -8.43 10.97
N PRO A 25 -3.10 -7.86 9.76
CA PRO A 25 -2.07 -7.90 8.71
C PRO A 25 -0.69 -7.40 9.19
N VAL A 26 -0.66 -6.27 9.91
CA VAL A 26 0.57 -5.72 10.51
C VAL A 26 1.11 -6.64 11.61
N GLY A 27 0.24 -7.22 12.44
CA GLY A 27 0.65 -8.17 13.49
C GLY A 27 1.34 -9.41 12.91
N ARG A 28 0.75 -10.01 11.88
CA ARG A 28 1.32 -11.14 11.15
C ARG A 28 2.61 -10.79 10.41
N PHE A 29 2.70 -9.58 9.85
CA PHE A 29 3.94 -9.09 9.25
C PHE A 29 5.07 -9.05 10.28
N LEU A 30 4.82 -8.42 11.44
CA LEU A 30 5.82 -8.32 12.51
C LEU A 30 6.24 -9.69 13.05
N ALA A 31 5.29 -10.62 13.23
CA ALA A 31 5.60 -11.98 13.67
C ALA A 31 6.49 -12.74 12.68
N LYS A 32 6.31 -12.50 11.37
CA LYS A 32 7.04 -13.21 10.30
C LYS A 32 8.37 -12.56 9.93
N ARG A 33 8.46 -11.23 9.98
CA ARG A 33 9.56 -10.45 9.41
C ARG A 33 10.27 -9.54 10.42
N GLY A 34 9.69 -9.33 11.60
CA GLY A 34 10.13 -8.28 12.52
C GLY A 34 9.76 -6.87 12.04
N PRO A 35 10.14 -5.83 12.80
CA PRO A 35 9.99 -4.44 12.40
C PRO A 35 10.78 -4.11 11.13
N GLY A 36 10.23 -3.26 10.25
CA GLY A 36 10.89 -2.84 9.02
C GLY A 36 9.93 -2.23 8.01
N LEU A 37 10.41 -2.03 6.79
CA LEU A 37 9.59 -1.53 5.68
C LEU A 37 8.49 -2.53 5.33
N HIS A 38 7.23 -2.11 5.48
CA HIS A 38 6.07 -2.98 5.26
C HIS A 38 5.61 -2.96 3.78
N HIS A 39 5.41 -1.77 3.22
CA HIS A 39 5.01 -1.57 1.82
C HIS A 39 5.45 -0.18 1.34
N LEU A 40 5.34 0.07 0.04
CA LEU A 40 5.42 1.40 -0.57
C LEU A 40 4.06 1.75 -1.17
N ALA A 41 3.64 2.99 -0.96
CA ALA A 41 2.40 3.53 -1.49
C ALA A 41 2.70 4.54 -2.62
N PHE A 42 2.02 4.39 -3.75
CA PHE A 42 2.14 5.24 -4.93
C PHE A 42 0.80 5.94 -5.20
N ALA A 43 0.84 7.26 -5.28
CA ALA A 43 -0.33 8.06 -5.59
C ALA A 43 -0.73 7.90 -7.07
N THR A 44 -2.04 7.88 -7.33
CA THR A 44 -2.61 7.90 -8.68
C THR A 44 -3.92 8.67 -8.68
N SER A 45 -4.25 9.31 -9.80
CA SER A 45 -5.50 10.07 -9.94
C SER A 45 -6.68 9.21 -10.43
N ARG A 46 -6.41 8.02 -10.98
CA ARG A 46 -7.42 7.06 -11.46
C ARG A 46 -6.97 5.63 -11.22
N ILE A 47 -7.36 5.05 -10.09
CA ILE A 47 -6.81 3.78 -9.63
C ILE A 47 -7.25 2.60 -10.51
N GLU A 48 -8.45 2.61 -11.08
CA GLU A 48 -8.91 1.54 -12.00
C GLU A 48 -8.12 1.51 -13.31
N GLU A 49 -7.85 2.69 -13.88
CA GLU A 49 -7.05 2.81 -15.10
C GLU A 49 -5.62 2.32 -14.84
N GLU A 50 -5.05 2.67 -13.67
CA GLU A 50 -3.71 2.26 -13.30
C GLU A 50 -3.61 0.76 -13.00
N LEU A 51 -4.62 0.15 -12.36
CA LEU A 51 -4.70 -1.29 -12.19
C LEU A 51 -4.76 -2.02 -13.54
N ALA A 52 -5.58 -1.54 -14.47
CA ALA A 52 -5.67 -2.12 -15.81
C ALA A 52 -4.33 -2.01 -16.57
N ARG A 53 -3.66 -0.86 -16.49
CA ARG A 53 -2.35 -0.62 -17.09
C ARG A 53 -1.30 -1.56 -16.50
N LEU A 54 -1.21 -1.64 -15.16
CA LEU A 54 -0.24 -2.48 -14.46
C LEU A 54 -0.47 -3.97 -14.76
N LYS A 55 -1.72 -4.42 -14.77
CA LYS A 55 -2.09 -5.78 -15.18
C LYS A 55 -1.65 -6.07 -16.62
N GLY A 56 -1.83 -5.10 -17.52
CA GLY A 56 -1.40 -5.19 -18.93
C GLY A 56 0.11 -5.35 -19.12
N VAL A 57 0.93 -4.80 -18.21
CA VAL A 57 2.40 -4.99 -18.21
C VAL A 57 2.86 -6.16 -17.33
N GLY A 58 1.94 -7.05 -16.93
CA GLY A 58 2.26 -8.29 -16.23
C GLY A 58 2.25 -8.21 -14.70
N ALA A 59 1.74 -7.12 -14.12
CA ALA A 59 1.55 -7.07 -12.68
C ALA A 59 0.51 -8.08 -12.23
N ARG A 60 0.90 -8.90 -11.24
CA ARG A 60 -0.06 -9.73 -10.51
C ARG A 60 -0.72 -8.87 -9.43
N LEU A 61 -2.00 -8.59 -9.60
CA LEU A 61 -2.79 -7.82 -8.63
C LEU A 61 -3.14 -8.69 -7.41
N ILE A 62 -3.17 -8.09 -6.22
CA ILE A 62 -3.84 -8.67 -5.04
C ILE A 62 -5.29 -8.21 -5.04
N ASP A 63 -5.50 -6.91 -5.23
CA ASP A 63 -6.81 -6.29 -5.35
C ASP A 63 -7.12 -6.02 -6.83
N GLU A 64 -8.04 -6.79 -7.43
CA GLU A 64 -8.51 -6.59 -8.81
C GLU A 64 -9.45 -5.37 -8.94
N VAL A 65 -10.03 -4.94 -7.82
CA VAL A 65 -10.89 -3.75 -7.71
C VAL A 65 -10.44 -2.96 -6.47
N PRO A 66 -10.39 -1.62 -6.54
CA PRO A 66 -10.03 -0.80 -5.38
C PRO A 66 -10.96 -1.00 -4.20
N ARG A 67 -10.42 -0.90 -2.99
CA ARG A 67 -11.17 -1.01 -1.73
C ARG A 67 -10.89 0.18 -0.81
N PRO A 68 -11.72 0.42 0.22
CA PRO A 68 -11.45 1.48 1.19
C PRO A 68 -10.11 1.28 1.91
N GLY A 69 -9.34 2.35 2.01
CA GLY A 69 -8.05 2.44 2.68
C GLY A 69 -8.06 3.40 3.87
N PHE A 70 -6.88 3.68 4.42
CA PHE A 70 -6.71 4.67 5.48
C PHE A 70 -7.11 6.07 4.98
N GLY A 71 -7.61 6.94 5.86
CA GLY A 71 -7.98 8.31 5.50
C GLY A 71 -9.17 8.45 4.55
N GLY A 72 -9.89 7.37 4.22
CA GLY A 72 -11.00 7.39 3.26
C GLY A 72 -10.56 7.28 1.80
N HIS A 73 -9.26 7.07 1.54
CA HIS A 73 -8.74 6.83 0.20
C HIS A 73 -9.24 5.51 -0.39
N ARG A 74 -9.24 5.41 -1.72
CA ARG A 74 -9.40 4.15 -2.44
C ARG A 74 -8.00 3.58 -2.67
N VAL A 75 -7.81 2.31 -2.34
CA VAL A 75 -6.49 1.67 -2.40
C VAL A 75 -6.57 0.30 -3.07
N ALA A 76 -5.45 -0.14 -3.64
CA ALA A 76 -5.31 -1.47 -4.22
C ALA A 76 -3.87 -1.96 -4.11
N PHE A 77 -3.69 -3.24 -3.77
CA PHE A 77 -2.38 -3.81 -3.58
C PHE A 77 -1.95 -4.70 -4.74
N LEU A 78 -0.66 -4.70 -5.03
CA LEU A 78 -0.02 -5.58 -6.01
C LEU A 78 0.82 -6.64 -5.31
N HIS A 79 0.92 -7.83 -5.91
CA HIS A 79 1.70 -8.92 -5.36
C HIS A 79 3.19 -8.54 -5.27
N PRO A 80 3.90 -8.81 -4.16
CA PRO A 80 5.31 -8.42 -3.99
C PRO A 80 6.25 -8.94 -5.07
N GLY A 81 5.88 -10.02 -5.77
CA GLY A 81 6.63 -10.52 -6.92
C GLY A 81 6.79 -9.50 -8.05
N PHE A 82 5.84 -8.57 -8.22
CA PHE A 82 5.99 -7.45 -9.15
C PHE A 82 6.86 -6.33 -8.57
N GLY A 83 6.68 -6.03 -7.28
CA GLY A 83 7.45 -5.00 -6.55
C GLY A 83 8.83 -5.46 -6.06
N LEU A 84 9.46 -6.44 -6.71
CA LEU A 84 10.79 -6.96 -6.36
C LEU A 84 10.94 -7.36 -4.88
N GLY A 85 9.91 -7.98 -4.32
CA GLY A 85 9.86 -8.41 -2.92
C GLY A 85 9.19 -7.41 -1.98
N VAL A 86 8.87 -6.19 -2.45
CA VAL A 86 8.15 -5.16 -1.70
C VAL A 86 6.67 -5.17 -2.09
N LEU A 87 5.80 -5.11 -1.09
CA LEU A 87 4.36 -4.93 -1.31
C LEU A 87 4.11 -3.51 -1.82
N TRP A 88 3.40 -3.38 -2.93
CA TRP A 88 3.03 -2.07 -3.49
C TRP A 88 1.55 -1.81 -3.22
N GLU A 89 1.25 -0.59 -2.80
CA GLU A 89 -0.09 -0.04 -2.66
C GLU A 89 -0.25 1.11 -3.66
N LEU A 90 -1.36 1.11 -4.40
CA LEU A 90 -1.84 2.29 -5.11
C LEU A 90 -2.82 3.02 -4.21
N VAL A 91 -2.71 4.34 -4.16
CA VAL A 91 -3.60 5.20 -3.38
C VAL A 91 -4.20 6.23 -4.31
N GLU A 92 -5.53 6.25 -4.41
CA GLU A 92 -6.22 7.27 -5.19
C GLU A 92 -6.23 8.61 -4.42
N THR A 93 -5.66 9.64 -5.04
CA THR A 93 -5.60 11.00 -4.51
C THR A 93 -6.02 12.00 -5.58
N GLU A 94 -6.71 13.06 -5.18
CA GLU A 94 -7.02 14.15 -6.10
C GLU A 94 -5.71 14.84 -6.56
N GLY A 95 -5.51 14.94 -7.88
CA GLY A 95 -4.43 15.75 -8.47
C GLY A 95 -3.04 15.10 -8.57
N ALA A 96 -2.93 13.77 -8.51
CA ALA A 96 -1.69 13.05 -8.85
C ALA A 96 -1.39 13.05 -10.35
#